data_AF-A0A8J8BG12-F1
#
_entry.id   AF-A0A8J8BG12-F1
#
_cell.length_a   1.000
_cell.length_b   1.000
_cell.length_c   1.000
_cell.angle_alpha   90.00
_cell.angle_beta   90.00
_cell.angle_gamma   90.00
#
_symmetry.space_group_name_H-M   'P 1'
#
loop_
_entity.id
_entity.type
_entity.pdbx_description
1 polymer ?
#
loop_
_entity_poly.entity_id
_entity_poly.type
_entity_poly.pdbx_seq_one_letter_code
_entity_poly.pdbx_strand_id
1 'polypeptide(L)'
;RALQGKDEEEENADRFRQGRQGLELDLAAVLWEQFVLALPIKPLCAEDCHGICPQCGMNLNRGDCGCVQASLDPRLEVLRRLQADRT
;
A
#
# COMPACT_ATOMS: atom_id res chain seq x y z
N ARG A 1 -18.46 8.76 30.85
CA ARG A 1 -19.31 8.70 29.64
C ARG A 1 -19.30 10.09 28.98
N ALA A 2 -18.25 10.41 28.20
CA ALA A 2 -18.13 11.62 27.37
C ALA A 2 -16.78 11.63 26.60
N LEU A 3 -16.40 10.52 25.95
CA LEU A 3 -15.18 10.45 25.11
C LEU A 3 -15.48 10.03 23.67
N GLN A 4 -16.75 9.98 23.26
CA GLN A 4 -17.14 9.49 21.92
C GLN A 4 -17.48 10.62 20.94
N GLY A 5 -17.44 11.90 21.34
CA GLY A 5 -17.90 13.00 20.49
C GLY A 5 -16.81 13.84 19.82
N LYS A 6 -15.57 13.83 20.36
CA LYS A 6 -14.51 14.70 19.85
C LYS A 6 -13.72 14.10 18.69
N ASP A 7 -13.50 12.78 18.74
CA ASP A 7 -12.70 12.09 17.74
C ASP A 7 -13.49 11.92 16.42
N GLU A 8 -14.81 11.70 16.49
CA GLU A 8 -15.70 11.55 15.32
C GLU A 8 -15.95 12.87 14.56
N GLU A 9 -15.86 14.02 15.25
CA GLU A 9 -16.01 15.36 14.65
C GLU A 9 -14.76 15.78 13.87
N GLU A 10 -13.56 15.43 14.35
CA GLU A 10 -12.31 15.62 13.60
C GLU A 10 -12.25 14.72 12.37
N GLU A 11 -12.69 13.45 12.49
CA GLU A 11 -12.71 12.50 11.37
C GLU A 11 -13.73 12.87 10.27
N ASN A 12 -14.84 13.54 10.63
CA ASN A 12 -15.83 14.01 9.66
C ASN A 12 -15.50 15.36 9.02
N ALA A 13 -14.65 16.18 9.64
CA ALA A 13 -14.28 17.49 9.14
C ALA A 13 -13.62 17.43 7.75
N ASP A 14 -12.95 16.33 7.43
CA ASP A 14 -12.30 16.12 6.13
C ASP A 14 -13.30 15.73 5.02
N ARG A 15 -14.48 15.19 5.37
CA ARG A 15 -15.49 14.72 4.41
C ARG A 15 -16.68 15.68 4.27
N PHE A 16 -16.94 16.52 5.26
CA PHE A 16 -18.05 17.46 5.26
C PHE A 16 -17.56 18.89 5.45
N ARG A 17 -18.05 19.81 4.60
CA ARG A 17 -17.70 21.24 4.66
C ARG A 17 -18.94 22.10 4.88
N GLN A 18 -18.76 23.23 5.56
CA GLN A 18 -19.82 24.23 5.69
C GLN A 18 -19.97 25.02 4.38
N GLY A 19 -21.02 24.70 3.63
CA GLY A 19 -21.39 25.37 2.39
C GLY A 19 -22.36 26.52 2.58
N ARG A 20 -22.73 27.16 1.46
CA ARG A 20 -23.65 28.31 1.46
C ARG A 20 -25.09 27.93 1.81
N GLN A 21 -25.46 26.66 1.60
CA GLN A 21 -26.81 26.14 1.83
C GLN A 21 -26.89 25.16 3.02
N GLY A 22 -25.81 25.02 3.80
CA GLY A 22 -25.73 24.07 4.91
C GLY A 22 -24.49 23.19 4.80
N LEU A 23 -24.56 22.00 5.42
CA LEU A 23 -23.47 21.02 5.36
C LEU A 23 -23.42 20.39 3.96
N GLU A 24 -22.25 20.44 3.31
CA GLU A 24 -22.00 19.84 2.00
C GLU A 24 -21.01 18.68 2.15
N LEU A 25 -21.20 17.64 1.34
CA LEU A 25 -20.26 16.52 1.25
C LEU A 25 -19.11 16.87 0.31
N ASP A 26 -17.88 16.70 0.76
CA ASP A 26 -16.69 16.76 -0.10
C ASP A 26 -16.51 15.43 -0.82
N LEU A 27 -17.06 15.35 -2.04
CA LEU A 27 -16.92 14.17 -2.88
C LEU A 27 -15.47 13.86 -3.23
N ALA A 28 -14.58 14.85 -3.31
CA ALA A 28 -13.19 14.59 -3.65
C ALA A 28 -12.48 13.84 -2.51
N ALA A 29 -12.72 14.23 -1.26
CA ALA A 29 -12.20 13.54 -0.08
C ALA A 29 -12.71 12.09 -0.02
N VAL A 30 -14.03 11.89 -0.16
CA VAL A 30 -14.64 10.55 -0.15
C VAL A 30 -14.11 9.67 -1.29
N LEU A 31 -14.06 10.21 -2.51
CA LEU A 31 -13.56 9.46 -3.66
C LEU A 31 -12.08 9.13 -3.53
N TRP A 32 -11.27 10.02 -2.94
CA TRP A 32 -9.84 9.78 -2.74
C TRP A 32 -9.58 8.57 -1.85
N GLU A 33 -10.28 8.46 -0.72
CA GLU A 33 -10.16 7.31 0.18
C GLU A 33 -10.49 5.99 -0.52
N GLN A 34 -11.63 5.95 -1.23
CA GLN A 34 -12.04 4.75 -1.95
C GLN A 34 -11.09 4.43 -3.10
N PHE A 35 -10.60 5.45 -3.80
CA PHE A 35 -9.64 5.29 -4.87
C PHE A 35 -8.32 4.69 -4.38
N VAL A 36 -7.77 5.19 -3.26
CA VAL A 36 -6.52 4.66 -2.67
C VAL A 36 -6.68 3.19 -2.26
N LEU A 37 -7.82 2.81 -1.70
CA LEU A 37 -8.11 1.41 -1.35
C LEU A 37 -8.27 0.50 -2.57
N ALA A 38 -8.74 1.05 -3.69
CA ALA A 38 -8.89 0.31 -4.93
C ALA A 38 -7.57 0.15 -5.71
N LEU A 39 -6.51 0.89 -5.36
CA LEU A 39 -5.21 0.76 -6.02
C LEU A 39 -4.59 -0.61 -5.74
N PRO A 40 -3.94 -1.22 -6.75
CA PRO A 40 -3.20 -2.46 -6.53
C PRO A 40 -2.04 -2.23 -5.56
N ILE A 41 -1.84 -3.17 -4.63
CA ILE A 41 -0.70 -3.15 -3.68
C ILE A 41 0.65 -3.12 -4.43
N LYS A 42 0.70 -3.73 -5.61
CA LYS A 42 1.87 -3.77 -6.48
C LYS A 42 1.48 -3.35 -7.89
N PRO A 43 1.52 -2.05 -8.23
CA PRO A 43 1.24 -1.60 -9.58
C PRO A 43 2.28 -2.16 -10.53
N LEU A 44 1.83 -2.92 -11.52
CA LEU A 44 2.67 -3.49 -12.56
C LEU A 44 2.53 -2.70 -13.86
N CYS A 45 3.58 -2.74 -14.67
CA CYS A 45 3.60 -2.09 -15.98
C CYS A 45 2.70 -2.78 -17.02
N ALA A 46 2.46 -4.09 -16.83
CA ALA A 46 1.63 -5.00 -17.61
C ALA A 46 1.26 -6.20 -16.72
N GLU A 47 0.28 -7.02 -17.12
CA GLU A 47 -0.17 -8.18 -16.35
C GLU A 47 0.95 -9.22 -16.13
N ASP A 48 1.86 -9.36 -17.09
CA ASP A 48 3.00 -10.28 -17.10
C ASP A 48 4.34 -9.61 -16.74
N CYS A 49 4.32 -8.38 -16.21
CA CYS A 49 5.51 -7.61 -15.91
C CYS A 49 6.39 -8.31 -14.86
N HIS A 50 7.56 -8.79 -15.27
CA HIS A 50 8.57 -9.41 -14.41
C HIS A 50 9.21 -8.42 -13.42
N GLY A 51 8.97 -7.12 -13.61
CA GLY A 51 9.45 -6.06 -12.73
C GLY A 51 10.93 -5.75 -12.91
N ILE A 52 11.55 -5.32 -11.81
CA ILE A 52 12.91 -4.80 -11.78
C ILE A 52 13.74 -5.60 -10.77
N CYS A 53 15.01 -5.83 -11.08
CA CYS A 53 15.93 -6.46 -10.14
C CYS A 53 16.10 -5.58 -8.88
N PRO A 54 15.83 -6.09 -7.66
CA PRO A 54 15.96 -5.32 -6.42
C PRO A 54 17.42 -5.03 -6.04
N GLN A 55 18.39 -5.68 -6.69
CA GLN A 55 19.82 -5.46 -6.47
C GLN A 55 20.39 -4.37 -7.40
N CYS A 56 20.09 -4.43 -8.69
CA CYS A 56 20.74 -3.59 -9.71
C CYS A 56 19.81 -2.68 -10.51
N GLY A 57 18.49 -2.79 -10.35
CA GLY A 57 17.55 -1.93 -11.08
C GLY A 57 17.29 -2.33 -12.53
N MET A 58 17.85 -3.45 -13.02
CA MET A 58 17.63 -3.90 -14.40
C MET A 58 16.18 -4.34 -14.61
N ASN A 59 15.61 -3.97 -15.77
CA ASN A 59 14.30 -4.43 -16.21
C ASN A 59 14.35 -5.93 -16.57
N LEU A 60 13.71 -6.77 -15.75
CA LEU A 60 13.70 -8.22 -15.90
C LEU A 60 12.88 -8.70 -17.11
N ASN A 61 12.04 -7.82 -17.69
CA ASN A 61 11.35 -8.11 -18.95
C ASN A 61 12.30 -8.16 -20.16
N ARG A 62 13.56 -7.71 -20.01
CA ARG A 62 14.59 -7.78 -21.07
C ARG A 62 15.50 -9.01 -20.94
N GLY A 63 15.32 -9.81 -19.89
CA GLY A 63 16.16 -10.97 -19.60
C GLY A 63 16.68 -10.98 -18.17
N ASP A 64 17.49 -12.00 -17.86
CA ASP A 64 18.12 -12.18 -16.56
C ASP A 64 19.22 -11.13 -16.33
N CYS A 65 19.32 -10.65 -15.09
CA CYS A 65 20.32 -9.68 -14.64
C CYS A 65 21.59 -10.32 -14.09
N GLY A 66 21.60 -11.63 -13.81
CA GLY A 66 22.74 -12.36 -13.24
C GLY A 66 23.07 -12.02 -11.79
N CYS A 67 22.28 -11.19 -11.11
CA CYS A 67 22.48 -10.89 -9.69
C CYS A 67 22.28 -12.15 -8.86
N VAL A 68 23.22 -12.42 -7.94
CA VAL A 68 23.06 -13.49 -6.95
C VAL A 68 21.83 -13.18 -6.10
N GLN A 69 20.93 -14.15 -5.98
CA GLN A 69 19.77 -14.00 -5.11
C GLN A 69 20.25 -13.66 -3.69
N ALA A 70 19.70 -12.58 -3.13
CA ALA A 70 20.09 -12.11 -1.81
C ALA A 70 19.98 -13.26 -0.81
N SER A 71 21.09 -13.58 -0.14
CA SER A 71 21.09 -14.48 1.00
C SER A 71 20.08 -14.01 2.03
N LEU A 72 19.50 -14.95 2.79
CA LEU A 72 18.60 -14.65 3.91
C LEU A 72 19.13 -13.45 4.70
N ASP A 73 18.26 -12.47 4.98
CA ASP A 73 18.67 -11.31 5.79
C ASP A 73 19.29 -11.84 7.09
N PRO A 74 20.54 -11.47 7.44
CA PRO A 74 21.22 -12.01 8.62
C PRO A 74 20.42 -11.82 9.91
N ARG A 75 19.57 -10.78 9.99
CA ARG A 75 18.69 -10.52 11.14
C ARG A 75 17.57 -11.56 11.27
N LEU A 76 17.18 -12.17 10.16
CA LEU A 76 16.12 -13.17 10.08
C LEU A 76 16.65 -14.61 10.10
N GLU A 77 17.97 -14.80 10.23
CA GLU A 77 18.62 -16.11 10.25
C GLU A 77 18.02 -17.05 11.33
N VAL A 78 17.64 -16.50 12.49
CA VAL A 78 16.99 -17.24 13.60
C VAL A 78 15.65 -17.88 13.20
N LEU A 79 14.97 -17.31 12.19
CA LEU A 79 13.66 -17.76 11.73
C LEU A 79 13.74 -18.85 10.66
N ARG A 80 14.94 -19.30 10.25
CA ARG A 80 15.09 -20.36 9.23
C ARG A 80 14.28 -21.62 9.55
N ARG A 81 14.16 -21.96 10.83
CA ARG A 81 13.43 -23.15 11.29
C ARG A 81 11.92 -23.09 11.05
N LEU A 82 11.36 -21.89 10.82
CA LEU A 82 9.93 -21.67 10.60
C LEU A 82 9.53 -21.68 9.12
N GLN A 83 10.50 -21.72 8.19
CA GLN A 83 10.21 -21.69 6.75
C GLN A 83 9.74 -23.03 6.16
N ALA A 84 9.65 -24.09 6.99
CA ALA A 84 9.35 -25.45 6.55
C ALA A 84 7.84 -25.77 6.41
N ASP A 85 6.93 -24.91 6.85
CA ASP A 85 5.48 -25.20 6.95
C ASP A 85 4.64 -24.65 5.77
N ARG A 86 5.21 -24.57 4.56
CA ARG A 86 4.48 -24.12 3.35
C ARG A 86 4.53 -25.13 2.19
N THR A 87 4.22 -26.39 2.48
CA THR A 87 3.69 -27.34 1.48
C THR A 87 2.19 -27.45 1.61
#